data_AF-A0A4Q3AMS9-F1
#
_entry.id   AF-A0A4Q3AMS9-F1
#
_cell.length_a   1.000
_cell.length_b   1.000
_cell.length_c   1.000
_cell.angle_alpha   90.00
_cell.angle_beta   90.00
_cell.angle_gamma   90.00
#
_symmetry.space_group_name_H-M   'P 1'
#
loop_
_entity.id
_entity.type
_entity.pdbx_description
1 polymer ?
#
loop_
_entity_poly.entity_id
_entity_poly.type
_entity_poly.pdbx_seq_one_letter_code
_entity_poly.pdbx_strand_id
1 'polypeptide(L)'
;MPWSTIIAGRSHRFADLRTLLAKATPLRSGDVLAGIAAESSEERVAAQYLLADLPIAHFLDNPLIPYEDDEVTRLIHDRHDAEAFAPVSRLTVGEFRDWLLDYETDTDVLTALAPGLTPEMVAAVSKIMANQDLILAASKCQVITRFR
;
A
#
# COMPACT_ATOMS: atom_id res chain seq x y z
N MET A 1 9.61 9.88 -9.45
CA MET A 1 8.88 10.94 -8.72
C MET A 1 9.81 11.51 -7.65
N PRO A 2 9.75 12.81 -7.32
CA PRO A 2 10.47 13.31 -6.16
C PRO A 2 9.80 12.75 -4.90
N TRP A 3 10.57 12.08 -4.05
CA TRP A 3 10.12 11.60 -2.75
C TRP A 3 10.02 12.76 -1.74
N SER A 4 9.26 13.81 -2.06
CA SER A 4 9.18 15.01 -1.24
C SER A 4 7.84 15.71 -1.35
N THR A 5 7.39 16.31 -0.25
CA THR A 5 6.16 17.13 -0.18
C THR A 5 6.36 18.33 0.73
N ILE A 6 5.55 19.38 0.55
CA ILE A 6 5.54 20.57 1.41
C ILE A 6 4.22 20.60 2.16
N ILE A 7 4.27 20.53 3.49
CA ILE A 7 3.09 20.60 4.36
C ILE A 7 3.31 21.72 5.37
N ALA A 8 2.33 22.63 5.47
CA ALA A 8 2.38 23.78 6.38
C ALA A 8 3.70 24.60 6.31
N GLY A 9 4.27 24.73 5.10
CA GLY A 9 5.52 25.48 4.88
C GLY A 9 6.81 24.73 5.24
N ARG A 10 6.73 23.46 5.63
CA ARG A 10 7.90 22.59 5.87
C ARG A 10 8.05 21.59 4.72
N SER A 11 9.27 21.48 4.20
CA SER A 11 9.61 20.47 3.19
C SER A 11 10.00 19.17 3.87
N HIS A 12 9.29 18.10 3.54
CA HIS A 12 9.58 16.73 3.96
C HIS A 12 10.16 15.97 2.77
N ARG A 13 11.25 15.23 2.97
CA ARG A 13 11.92 14.44 1.93
C ARG A 13 12.21 13.04 2.46
N PHE A 14 11.89 12.05 1.67
CA PHE A 14 12.17 10.64 1.92
C PHE A 14 13.24 10.17 0.92
N ALA A 15 14.08 9.21 1.32
CA ALA A 15 15.20 8.77 0.48
C ALA A 15 14.70 7.92 -0.70
N ASP A 16 13.77 7.01 -0.43
CA ASP A 16 13.25 6.00 -1.34
C ASP A 16 11.85 5.54 -0.93
N LEU A 17 11.27 4.63 -1.72
CA LEU A 17 9.96 4.04 -1.46
C LEU A 17 9.92 3.24 -0.15
N ARG A 18 11.02 2.55 0.20
CA ARG A 18 11.13 1.79 1.46
C ARG A 18 10.99 2.72 2.65
N THR A 19 11.69 3.84 2.64
CA THR A 19 11.64 4.87 3.67
C THR A 19 10.24 5.48 3.73
N LEU A 20 9.63 5.80 2.59
CA LEU A 20 8.26 6.33 2.55
C LEU A 20 7.25 5.38 3.21
N LEU A 21 7.27 4.10 2.84
CA LEU A 21 6.38 3.08 3.41
C LEU A 21 6.62 2.86 4.90
N ALA A 22 7.87 2.88 5.35
CA ALA A 22 8.20 2.74 6.75
C ALA A 22 7.65 3.92 7.56
N LYS A 23 7.95 5.15 7.12
CA LYS A 23 7.56 6.39 7.78
C LYS A 23 6.05 6.64 7.77
N ALA A 24 5.32 6.11 6.79
CA ALA A 24 3.85 6.18 6.75
C ALA A 24 3.15 5.26 7.77
N THR A 25 3.87 4.33 8.39
CA THR A 25 3.28 3.36 9.34
C THR A 25 2.90 4.05 10.66
N PRO A 26 1.74 3.71 11.27
CA PRO A 26 1.45 4.08 12.65
C PRO A 26 2.58 3.64 13.59
N LEU A 27 2.85 4.41 14.65
CA LEU A 27 3.97 4.16 15.55
C LEU A 27 3.92 2.75 16.16
N ARG A 28 4.96 1.94 15.92
CA ARG A 28 5.13 0.59 16.46
C ARG A 28 6.51 0.44 17.06
N SER A 29 6.62 -0.26 18.19
CA SER A 29 7.90 -0.46 18.90
C SER A 29 8.95 -1.19 18.06
N GLY A 30 8.54 -2.13 17.21
CA GLY A 30 9.45 -2.84 16.30
C GLY A 30 10.09 -1.91 15.26
N ASP A 31 9.31 -1.02 14.66
CA ASP A 31 9.81 -0.05 13.67
C ASP A 31 10.74 0.98 14.32
N VAL A 32 10.48 1.33 15.59
CA VAL A 32 11.38 2.18 16.39
C VAL A 32 12.70 1.47 16.65
N LEU A 33 12.65 0.19 17.08
CA LEU A 33 13.85 -0.61 17.33
C LEU A 33 14.69 -0.80 16.07
N ALA A 34 14.04 -0.96 14.92
CA ALA A 34 14.70 -1.06 13.61
C ALA A 34 15.20 0.29 13.06
N GLY A 35 14.88 1.41 13.72
CA GLY A 35 15.30 2.75 13.30
C GLY A 35 14.57 3.29 12.05
N ILE A 36 13.41 2.73 11.70
CA ILE A 36 12.67 3.07 10.47
C ILE A 36 11.37 3.83 10.73
N ALA A 37 10.93 3.93 11.99
CA ALA A 37 9.75 4.69 12.36
C ALA A 37 9.90 6.20 12.07
N ALA A 38 8.77 6.87 11.84
CA ALA A 38 8.76 8.33 11.77
C ALA A 38 9.17 8.96 13.11
N GLU A 39 9.98 10.01 13.03
CA GLU A 39 10.50 10.77 14.18
C GLU A 39 9.40 11.63 14.81
N SER A 40 8.37 11.97 14.05
CA SER A 40 7.24 12.75 14.53
C SER A 40 5.94 12.36 13.85
N SER A 41 4.81 12.73 14.48
CA SER A 41 3.50 12.61 13.84
C SER A 41 3.38 13.46 12.57
N GLU A 42 4.07 14.59 12.50
CA GLU A 42 4.10 15.44 11.30
C GLU A 42 4.78 14.72 10.13
N GLU A 43 5.96 14.14 10.35
CA GLU A 43 6.68 13.37 9.32
C GLU A 43 5.85 12.17 8.85
N ARG A 44 5.17 11.47 9.78
CA ARG A 44 4.27 10.36 9.43
C ARG A 44 3.12 10.82 8.52
N VAL A 45 2.47 11.93 8.87
CA VAL A 45 1.38 12.48 8.04
C VAL A 45 1.90 12.93 6.68
N ALA A 46 3.10 13.51 6.62
CA ALA A 46 3.73 13.86 5.35
C ALA A 46 4.04 12.63 4.49
N ALA A 47 4.48 11.53 5.11
CA ALA A 47 4.69 10.26 4.42
C ALA A 47 3.37 9.67 3.92
N GLN A 48 2.30 9.68 4.72
CA GLN A 48 0.97 9.20 4.32
C GLN A 48 0.40 10.05 3.17
N TYR A 49 0.58 11.37 3.21
CA TYR A 49 0.12 12.27 2.16
C TYR A 49 0.81 11.98 0.83
N LEU A 50 2.15 11.89 0.84
CA LEU A 50 2.91 11.55 -0.37
C LEU A 50 2.61 10.13 -0.86
N LEU A 51 2.40 9.17 0.06
CA LEU A 51 2.05 7.80 -0.29
C LEU A 51 0.66 7.73 -0.95
N ALA A 52 -0.30 8.55 -0.51
CA ALA A 52 -1.63 8.60 -1.10
C ALA A 52 -1.62 9.04 -2.57
N ASP A 53 -0.73 9.95 -2.96
CA ASP A 53 -0.59 10.44 -4.34
C ASP A 53 0.21 9.50 -5.27
N LEU A 54 0.80 8.43 -4.73
CA LEU A 54 1.61 7.49 -5.51
C LEU A 54 0.72 6.61 -6.40
N PRO A 55 0.97 6.49 -7.72
CA PRO A 55 0.29 5.53 -8.57
C PRO A 55 0.49 4.11 -8.07
N ILE A 56 -0.57 3.33 -7.95
CA ILE A 56 -0.50 1.97 -7.41
C ILE A 56 0.34 1.04 -8.29
N ALA A 57 0.38 1.28 -9.61
CA ALA A 57 1.24 0.55 -10.54
C ALA A 57 2.75 0.74 -10.26
N HIS A 58 3.15 1.79 -9.53
CA HIS A 58 4.55 2.06 -9.22
C HIS A 58 5.23 0.89 -8.47
N PHE A 59 4.46 0.13 -7.69
CA PHE A 59 4.96 -1.03 -6.95
C PHE A 59 5.35 -2.21 -7.84
N LEU A 60 4.86 -2.26 -9.09
CA LEU A 60 5.27 -3.28 -10.07
C LEU A 60 6.62 -2.96 -10.69
N ASP A 61 6.88 -1.67 -10.95
CA ASP A 61 8.12 -1.22 -11.57
C ASP A 61 9.27 -1.06 -10.56
N ASN A 62 8.95 -0.88 -9.27
CA ASN A 62 9.91 -0.55 -8.22
C ASN A 62 9.68 -1.46 -6.99
N PRO A 63 10.00 -2.76 -7.10
CA PRO A 63 9.85 -3.67 -5.97
C PRO A 63 10.78 -3.26 -4.82
N LEU A 64 10.35 -3.48 -3.58
CA LEU A 64 11.15 -3.10 -2.40
C LEU A 64 12.43 -3.92 -2.27
N ILE A 65 12.41 -5.16 -2.75
CA ILE A 65 13.59 -6.01 -2.86
C ILE A 65 13.72 -6.36 -4.36
N PRO A 66 14.90 -6.24 -4.98
CA PRO A 66 15.05 -6.54 -6.40
C PRO A 66 14.60 -7.97 -6.75
N TYR A 67 13.96 -8.12 -7.91
CA TYR A 67 13.42 -9.39 -8.39
C TYR A 67 14.51 -10.47 -8.51
N GLU A 68 15.70 -10.08 -8.97
CA GLU A 68 16.87 -10.93 -9.10
C GLU A 68 17.38 -11.47 -7.74
N ASP A 69 17.18 -10.72 -6.66
CA ASP A 69 17.79 -10.98 -5.36
C ASP A 69 16.89 -11.78 -4.40
N ASP A 70 15.57 -11.89 -4.67
CA ASP A 70 14.62 -12.48 -3.73
C ASP A 70 13.57 -13.37 -4.39
N GLU A 71 13.45 -14.62 -3.92
CA GLU A 71 12.52 -15.60 -4.49
C GLU A 71 11.05 -15.27 -4.21
N VAL A 72 10.76 -14.56 -3.11
CA VAL A 72 9.40 -14.19 -2.73
C VAL A 72 8.90 -13.07 -3.62
N THR A 73 9.73 -12.05 -3.90
CA THR A 73 9.46 -11.03 -4.91
C THR A 73 9.22 -11.67 -6.27
N ARG A 74 10.05 -12.63 -6.69
CA ARG A 74 9.79 -13.37 -7.94
C ARG A 74 8.43 -14.03 -7.96
N LEU A 75 8.11 -14.78 -6.90
CA LEU A 75 6.83 -15.47 -6.78
C LEU A 75 5.63 -14.51 -6.84
N ILE A 76 5.73 -13.35 -6.20
CA ILE A 76 4.69 -12.31 -6.21
C ILE A 76 4.50 -11.77 -7.62
N HIS A 77 5.59 -11.36 -8.28
CA HIS A 77 5.53 -10.77 -9.63
C HIS A 77 5.10 -11.79 -10.69
N ASP A 78 5.59 -13.02 -10.62
CA ASP A 78 5.26 -14.09 -11.59
C ASP A 78 3.80 -14.53 -11.51
N ARG A 79 3.14 -14.31 -10.36
CA ARG A 79 1.72 -14.62 -10.14
C ARG A 79 0.79 -13.42 -10.33
N HIS A 80 1.33 -12.24 -10.57
CA HIS A 80 0.53 -11.04 -10.75
C HIS A 80 -0.27 -11.12 -12.06
N ASP A 81 -1.59 -10.94 -11.96
CA ASP A 81 -2.50 -10.92 -13.10
C ASP A 81 -2.79 -9.49 -13.56
N ALA A 82 -2.30 -9.12 -14.75
CA ALA A 82 -2.46 -7.79 -15.32
C ALA A 82 -3.92 -7.48 -15.75
N GLU A 83 -4.70 -8.49 -16.13
CA GLU A 83 -6.11 -8.31 -16.49
C GLU A 83 -6.94 -8.06 -15.23
N ALA A 84 -6.69 -8.83 -14.17
CA ALA A 84 -7.30 -8.60 -12.86
C ALA A 84 -6.98 -7.21 -12.29
N PHE A 85 -5.74 -6.73 -12.49
CA PHE A 85 -5.29 -5.41 -12.03
C PHE A 85 -5.84 -4.23 -12.84
N ALA A 86 -6.26 -4.47 -14.09
CA ALA A 86 -6.65 -3.42 -15.03
C ALA A 86 -7.66 -2.37 -14.47
N PRO A 87 -8.70 -2.74 -13.70
CA PRO A 87 -9.68 -1.79 -13.16
C PRO A 87 -9.08 -0.72 -12.25
N VAL A 88 -8.01 -1.06 -11.50
CA VAL A 88 -7.38 -0.15 -10.53
C VAL A 88 -6.01 0.35 -10.98
N SER A 89 -5.50 -0.13 -12.11
CA SER A 89 -4.13 0.13 -12.61
C SER A 89 -3.74 1.61 -12.75
N ARG A 90 -4.73 2.49 -12.94
CA ARG A 90 -4.54 3.94 -13.11
C ARG A 90 -4.70 4.73 -11.82
N LEU A 91 -5.14 4.09 -10.75
CA LEU A 91 -5.41 4.75 -9.49
C LEU A 91 -4.11 5.07 -8.75
N THR A 92 -4.15 6.13 -7.96
CA THR A 92 -3.23 6.35 -6.85
C THR A 92 -3.59 5.47 -5.66
N VAL A 93 -2.70 5.36 -4.67
CA VAL A 93 -2.98 4.62 -3.43
C VAL A 93 -4.19 5.22 -2.68
N GLY A 94 -4.34 6.55 -2.69
CA GLY A 94 -5.48 7.25 -2.12
C GLY A 94 -6.78 6.93 -2.84
N GLU A 95 -6.79 6.98 -4.18
CA GLU A 95 -7.96 6.60 -4.96
C GLU A 95 -8.29 5.11 -4.82
N PHE A 96 -7.27 4.25 -4.68
CA PHE A 96 -7.49 2.83 -4.40
C PHE A 96 -8.12 2.60 -3.02
N ARG A 97 -7.73 3.38 -1.99
CA ARG A 97 -8.43 3.36 -0.70
C ARG A 97 -9.91 3.67 -0.89
N ASP A 98 -10.23 4.75 -1.60
CA ASP A 98 -11.61 5.17 -1.80
C ASP A 98 -12.40 4.12 -2.60
N TRP A 99 -11.78 3.52 -3.62
CA TRP A 99 -12.34 2.41 -4.38
C TRP A 99 -12.64 1.18 -3.51
N LEU A 100 -11.75 0.80 -2.57
CA LEU A 100 -12.00 -0.29 -1.62
C LEU A 100 -13.16 0.01 -0.65
N LEU A 101 -13.39 1.28 -0.33
CA LEU A 101 -14.44 1.71 0.60
C LEU A 101 -15.80 1.88 -0.08
N ASP A 102 -15.84 2.05 -1.41
CA ASP A 102 -17.05 2.18 -2.20
C ASP A 102 -18.05 1.02 -1.97
N TYR A 103 -19.34 1.34 -1.92
CA TYR A 103 -20.41 0.35 -1.76
C TYR A 103 -20.51 -0.64 -2.91
N GLU A 104 -20.14 -0.25 -4.13
CA GLU A 104 -20.16 -1.12 -5.31
C GLU A 104 -19.00 -2.13 -5.32
N THR A 105 -17.94 -1.88 -4.55
CA THR A 105 -16.81 -2.79 -4.38
C THR A 105 -17.15 -3.86 -3.35
N ASP A 106 -17.71 -4.97 -3.81
CA ASP A 106 -18.15 -6.10 -2.99
C ASP A 106 -17.18 -7.29 -2.99
N THR A 107 -17.58 -8.41 -2.38
CA THR A 107 -16.75 -9.62 -2.26
C THR A 107 -16.33 -10.18 -3.62
N ASP A 108 -17.23 -10.18 -4.60
CA ASP A 108 -16.97 -10.78 -5.91
C ASP A 108 -15.99 -9.91 -6.70
N VAL A 109 -16.17 -8.59 -6.64
CA VAL A 109 -15.26 -7.61 -7.22
C VAL A 109 -13.85 -7.72 -6.60
N LEU A 110 -13.76 -7.80 -5.28
CA LEU A 110 -12.48 -7.93 -4.58
C LEU A 110 -11.79 -9.27 -4.87
N THR A 111 -12.57 -10.35 -5.00
CA THR A 111 -12.05 -11.68 -5.34
C THR A 111 -11.47 -11.70 -6.75
N ALA A 112 -12.14 -11.04 -7.70
CA ALA A 112 -11.65 -10.90 -9.06
C ALA A 112 -10.39 -10.01 -9.15
N LEU A 113 -10.29 -8.97 -8.32
CA LEU A 113 -9.12 -8.09 -8.27
C LEU A 113 -7.90 -8.73 -7.60
N ALA A 114 -8.08 -9.59 -6.60
CA ALA A 114 -7.02 -10.06 -5.72
C ALA A 114 -5.75 -10.60 -6.43
N PRO A 115 -5.83 -11.37 -7.55
CA PRO A 115 -4.65 -11.83 -8.28
C PRO A 115 -3.81 -10.70 -8.90
N GLY A 116 -4.40 -9.52 -9.11
CA GLY A 116 -3.73 -8.34 -9.64
C GLY A 116 -3.11 -7.42 -8.57
N LEU A 117 -3.10 -7.81 -7.30
CA LEU A 117 -2.53 -6.98 -6.22
C LEU A 117 -1.24 -7.60 -5.67
N THR A 118 -0.21 -6.77 -5.49
CA THR A 118 0.99 -7.17 -4.74
C THR A 118 0.84 -6.86 -3.25
N PRO A 119 1.57 -7.54 -2.36
CA PRO A 119 1.59 -7.23 -0.93
C PRO A 119 1.96 -5.77 -0.64
N GLU A 120 2.86 -5.17 -1.41
CA GLU A 120 3.27 -3.78 -1.28
C GLU A 120 2.12 -2.80 -1.56
N MET A 121 1.28 -3.07 -2.56
CA MET A 121 0.08 -2.27 -2.85
C MET A 121 -0.91 -2.31 -1.68
N VAL A 122 -1.18 -3.51 -1.15
CA VAL A 122 -2.09 -3.72 -0.02
C VAL A 122 -1.52 -3.10 1.26
N ALA A 123 -0.20 -3.21 1.46
CA ALA A 123 0.49 -2.57 2.57
C ALA A 123 0.40 -1.04 2.46
N ALA A 124 0.60 -0.46 1.27
CA ALA A 124 0.52 0.97 1.05
C ALA A 124 -0.85 1.54 1.40
N VAL A 125 -1.92 0.91 0.91
CA VAL A 125 -3.29 1.39 1.16
C VAL A 125 -3.67 1.24 2.64
N SER A 126 -3.29 0.14 3.29
CA SER A 126 -3.59 -0.05 4.73
C SER A 126 -2.90 0.98 5.64
N LYS A 127 -1.75 1.53 5.21
CA LYS A 127 -1.01 2.56 5.97
C LYS A 127 -1.71 3.92 5.97
N ILE A 128 -2.62 4.18 5.05
CA ILE A 128 -3.38 5.44 4.95
C ILE A 128 -4.85 5.29 5.38
N MET A 129 -5.25 4.12 5.86
CA MET A 129 -6.59 3.83 6.34
C MET A 129 -6.72 4.07 7.84
N ALA A 130 -7.87 4.63 8.26
CA ALA A 130 -8.26 4.64 9.66
C ALA A 130 -8.73 3.24 10.10
N ASN A 131 -8.87 3.03 11.42
CA ASN A 131 -9.36 1.74 11.95
C ASN A 131 -10.74 1.36 11.37
N GLN A 132 -11.61 2.33 11.15
CA GLN A 132 -12.95 2.10 10.59
C GLN A 132 -12.88 1.64 9.13
N ASP A 133 -12.01 2.29 8.34
CA ASP A 133 -11.75 1.92 6.95
C ASP A 133 -11.21 0.49 6.86
N LEU A 134 -10.26 0.14 7.73
CA LEU A 134 -9.70 -1.21 7.81
C LEU A 134 -10.77 -2.26 8.13
N ILE A 135 -11.66 -1.96 9.10
CA ILE A 135 -12.77 -2.85 9.46
C ILE A 135 -13.75 -3.01 8.29
N LEU A 136 -14.13 -1.90 7.64
CA LEU A 136 -15.08 -1.90 6.53
C LEU A 136 -14.53 -2.65 5.31
N ALA A 137 -13.31 -2.34 4.89
CA ALA A 137 -12.67 -3.01 3.77
C ALA A 137 -12.50 -4.51 4.05
N ALA A 138 -12.04 -4.88 5.26
CA ALA A 138 -11.88 -6.28 5.64
C ALA A 138 -13.23 -7.04 5.70
N SER A 139 -14.33 -6.38 6.08
CA SER A 139 -15.67 -7.00 6.15
C SER A 139 -16.20 -7.46 4.79
N LYS A 140 -15.70 -6.86 3.70
CA LYS A 140 -16.02 -7.23 2.31
C LYS A 140 -15.17 -8.40 1.79
N CYS A 141 -14.04 -8.71 2.46
CA CYS A 141 -13.14 -9.79 2.06
C CYS A 141 -13.58 -11.12 2.70
N GLN A 142 -14.11 -12.06 1.91
CA GLN A 142 -14.47 -13.40 2.38
C GLN A 142 -13.41 -14.44 1.99
N VAL A 143 -12.77 -15.06 2.98
CA VAL A 143 -11.80 -16.15 2.78
C VAL A 143 -12.36 -17.42 3.40
N ILE A 144 -13.08 -18.21 2.60
CA ILE A 144 -13.69 -19.47 3.04
C ILE A 144 -12.77 -20.62 2.63
N THR A 145 -12.25 -21.34 3.61
CA THR A 145 -11.43 -22.54 3.41
C THR A 145 -12.03 -23.69 4.20
N ARG A 146 -11.81 -24.93 3.76
CA ARG A 146 -12.19 -26.13 4.50
C ARG A 146 -11.03 -27.11 4.54
N PHE A 147 -10.83 -27.72 5.70
CA PHE A 147 -10.02 -28.91 5.79
C PHE A 147 -10.82 -30.12 5.29
N ARG A 148 -10.11 -31.15 4.84
CA ARG A 148 -10.71 -32.44 4.45
C ARG A 148 -10.97 -33.27 5.69
#